data_AF-A0A937X3N1-F1
#
_entry.id   AF-A0A937X3N1-F1
#
_cell.length_a   1.000
_cell.length_b   1.000
_cell.length_c   1.000
_cell.angle_alpha   90.00
_cell.angle_beta   90.00
_cell.angle_gamma   90.00
#
_symmetry.space_group_name_H-M   'P 1'
#
loop_
_entity.id
_entity.type
_entity.pdbx_description
1 polymer ?
#
loop_
_entity_poly.entity_id
_entity_poly.type
_entity_poly.pdbx_seq_one_letter_code
_entity_poly.pdbx_strand_id
1 'polypeptide(L)' 'ACTSATLEPSYVLKALGVGDDLAHTSIRFGIGRFNTEDEIDYVGDRMVEVVKKLRDLSPLYELAKEGVDLSKVQWVAE' A
#
# COMPACT_ATOMS: atom_id res chain seq x y z
N ALA A 1 6.01 7.27 -5.75
CA ALA A 1 6.76 7.18 -7.02
C ALA A 1 7.23 8.58 -7.40
N CYS A 2 8.55 8.79 -7.41
CA CYS A 2 9.24 10.06 -7.22
C CYS A 2 9.17 10.52 -5.76
N THR A 3 10.27 10.40 -5.04
CA THR A 3 10.50 11.01 -3.72
C THR A 3 10.34 12.52 -3.84
N SER A 4 9.15 13.05 -3.58
CA SER A 4 9.04 14.41 -3.05
C SER A 4 9.43 14.33 -1.58
N ALA A 5 10.26 15.24 -1.11
CA ALA A 5 10.90 15.24 0.21
C ALA A 5 9.93 15.32 1.41
N THR A 6 8.63 15.13 1.20
CA THR A 6 7.55 15.22 2.17
C THR A 6 6.77 13.92 2.21
N LEU A 7 6.56 13.41 3.42
CA LEU A 7 5.79 12.22 3.76
C LEU A 7 4.28 12.49 3.62
N GLU A 8 3.83 13.28 2.64
CA GLU A 8 2.42 13.62 2.46
C GLU A 8 1.72 12.62 1.53
N PRO A 9 0.47 12.20 1.83
CA PRO A 9 -0.26 11.27 0.98
C PRO A 9 -0.61 11.90 -0.37
N SER A 10 -0.87 11.06 -1.37
CA SER A 10 -1.28 11.53 -2.69
C SER A 10 -2.53 12.41 -2.62
N TYR A 11 -2.43 13.67 -3.07
CA TYR A 11 -3.56 14.60 -3.14
C TYR A 11 -4.69 14.09 -4.03
N VAL A 12 -4.39 13.27 -5.05
CA VAL A 12 -5.40 12.64 -5.91
C VAL A 12 -6.19 11.60 -5.13
N LEU A 13 -5.51 10.74 -4.36
CA LEU A 13 -6.18 9.73 -3.54
C LEU A 13 -7.00 10.39 -2.43
N LYS A 14 -6.50 11.47 -1.82
CA LYS A 14 -7.28 12.30 -0.88
C LYS A 14 -8.54 12.86 -1.51
N ALA A 15 -8.44 13.42 -2.72
CA ALA A 15 -9.59 13.95 -3.45
C ALA A 15 -10.64 12.89 -3.79
N LEU A 16 -10.22 11.62 -3.92
CA LEU A 16 -11.11 10.46 -4.08
C LEU A 16 -11.71 9.96 -2.76
N GLY A 17 -11.40 10.60 -1.62
CA GLY A 17 -11.89 10.21 -0.30
C GLY A 17 -11.15 9.02 0.31
N VAL A 18 -9.98 8.65 -0.23
CA VAL A 18 -9.14 7.60 0.35
C VAL A 18 -8.45 8.15 1.60
N GLY A 19 -8.58 7.45 2.72
CA GLY A 19 -7.92 7.83 3.98
C GLY A 19 -6.39 7.85 3.87
N ASP A 20 -5.74 8.66 4.71
CA ASP A 20 -4.31 8.93 4.63
C ASP A 20 -3.44 7.65 4.72
N ASP A 21 -3.81 6.69 5.56
CA ASP A 21 -3.12 5.40 5.70
C ASP A 21 -3.13 4.58 4.40
N LEU A 22 -4.27 4.54 3.71
CA LEU A 22 -4.42 3.85 2.43
C LEU A 22 -3.72 4.62 1.30
N ALA A 23 -3.77 5.95 1.34
CA ALA A 23 -3.07 6.79 0.39
C ALA A 23 -1.54 6.65 0.50
N HIS A 24 -1.01 6.42 1.71
CA HIS A 24 0.42 6.15 1.96
C HIS A 24 0.87 4.76 1.53
N THR A 25 -0.01 3.77 1.64
CA THR A 25 0.30 2.37 1.31
C THR A 25 -0.07 2.01 -0.14
N SER A 26 -0.42 3.02 -0.95
CA SER A 26 -0.79 2.85 -2.36
C SER A 26 0.44 2.76 -3.29
N ILE A 27 0.40 1.81 -4.22
CA ILE A 27 1.44 1.60 -5.24
C ILE A 27 0.83 1.79 -6.63
N ARG A 28 1.56 2.46 -7.51
CA ARG A 28 1.17 2.66 -8.92
C ARG A 28 2.09 1.86 -9.83
N PHE A 29 1.52 0.89 -10.54
CA PHE A 29 2.21 0.16 -11.61
C PHE A 29 2.03 0.88 -12.94
N GLY A 30 3.11 1.03 -13.69
CA GLY A 30 3.09 1.53 -15.06
C GLY A 30 3.46 0.40 -16.01
N ILE A 31 2.64 0.17 -17.03
CA ILE A 31 2.88 -0.82 -18.08
C ILE A 31 2.99 -0.06 -19.40
N GLY A 32 4.00 -0.37 -20.20
CA GLY A 32 4.32 0.33 -21.44
C GLY A 32 4.83 -0.61 -22.53
N ARG A 33 5.23 -0.01 -23.66
CA ARG A 33 5.62 -0.72 -24.89
C ARG A 33 6.73 -1.77 -24.71
N PHE A 34 7.60 -1.56 -23.73
CA PHE A 34 8.80 -2.38 -23.53
C PHE A 34 8.63 -3.45 -22.45
N ASN A 35 7.47 -3.53 -21.80
CA ASN A 35 7.22 -4.60 -20.85
C ASN A 35 6.96 -5.92 -21.57
N THR A 36 7.46 -7.01 -21.00
CA THR A 36 7.16 -8.37 -21.44
C THR A 36 6.14 -9.02 -20.51
N GLU A 37 5.47 -10.07 -21.00
CA GLU A 37 4.53 -10.86 -20.19
C GLU A 37 5.24 -11.46 -18.96
N ASP A 38 6.44 -12.03 -19.15
CA ASP A 38 7.26 -12.59 -18.07
C ASP A 38 7.58 -11.57 -16.96
N GLU A 39 7.82 -10.30 -17.31
CA GLU A 39 8.04 -9.24 -16.31
C GLU A 39 6.78 -8.96 -15.49
N ILE A 40 5.62 -8.98 -16.13
CA ILE A 40 4.34 -8.74 -15.46
C ILE A 40 4.02 -9.90 -14.52
N ASP A 41 4.21 -11.15 -14.97
CA ASP A 41 4.02 -12.34 -14.16
C ASP A 41 4.95 -12.34 -12.94
N TYR A 42 6.24 -12.03 -13.17
CA TYR A 42 7.21 -11.91 -12.09
C TYR A 42 6.81 -10.85 -11.05
N VAL A 43 6.41 -9.66 -11.50
CA VAL A 43 5.98 -8.59 -10.59
C VAL A 43 4.72 -8.98 -9.83
N GLY A 44 3.76 -9.63 -10.48
CA GLY A 44 2.54 -10.12 -9.86
C GLY A 44 2.82 -11.10 -8.72
N ASP A 45 3.58 -12.15 -9.00
CA ASP A 45 3.94 -13.18 -8.03
C ASP A 45 4.76 -12.58 -6.87
N ARG A 46 5.74 -11.75 -7.20
CA ARG A 46 6.59 -11.11 -6.20
C ARG A 46 5.79 -10.16 -5.30
N MET A 47 4.84 -9.42 -5.87
CA MET A 47 3.99 -8.51 -5.09
C MET A 47 3.14 -9.30 -4.09
N VAL A 48 2.54 -10.41 -4.51
CA VAL A 48 1.74 -11.27 -3.62
C VAL A 48 2.59 -11.82 -2.47
N GLU A 49 3.80 -12.30 -2.77
CA GLU A 49 4.73 -12.81 -1.75
C GLU A 49 5.09 -11.73 -0.72
N VAL A 50 5.49 -10.54 -1.19
CA VAL A 50 5.89 -9.43 -0.32
C VAL A 50 4.72 -8.95 0.54
N VAL A 51 3.53 -8.80 -0.03
CA VAL A 51 2.33 -8.37 0.72
C VAL A 51 1.99 -9.38 1.82
N LYS A 52 2.04 -10.68 1.52
CA LYS A 52 1.82 -11.73 2.53
C LYS A 52 2.82 -11.62 3.67
N LYS A 53 4.11 -11.54 3.34
CA LYS A 53 5.18 -11.42 4.34
C LYS A 53 5.02 -10.17 5.22
N LEU A 54 4.69 -9.02 4.65
CA LEU A 54 4.48 -7.78 5.41
C LEU A 54 3.24 -7.87 6.32
N ARG A 55 2.19 -8.55 5.85
CA ARG A 55 0.97 -8.79 6.61
C ARG A 55 1.18 -9.76 7.76
N ASP A 56 1.97 -10.82 7.57
CA ASP A 56 2.31 -11.78 8.63
C ASP A 56 3.11 -11.13 9.77
N LEU A 57 3.83 -10.04 9.47
CA LEU A 57 4.59 -9.27 10.45
C LEU A 57 3.79 -8.09 11.05
N SER A 58 2.57 -7.83 10.58
CA SER A 58 1.80 -6.64 10.94
C SER A 58 0.75 -6.95 12.01
N PRO A 59 0.90 -6.44 13.25
CA PRO A 59 -0.12 -6.57 14.29
C PRO A 59 -1.47 -5.96 13.87
N LEU A 60 -1.42 -4.93 13.04
CA LEU A 60 -2.60 -4.25 12.50
C LEU A 60 -3.42 -5.16 11.59
N TYR A 61 -2.74 -6.01 10.82
CA TYR A 61 -3.42 -6.94 9.94
C TYR A 61 -4.14 -8.03 10.72
N GLU A 62 -3.58 -8.50 11.83
CA GLU A 62 -4.26 -9.43 12.74
C GLU A 62 -5.48 -8.78 13.41
N LEU A 63 -5.34 -7.54 13.92
CA LEU A 63 -6.48 -6.79 14.47
C LEU A 63 -7.59 -6.58 13.44
N ALA A 64 -7.25 -6.29 12.18
CA ALA A 64 -8.24 -6.21 11.10
C ALA A 64 -8.94 -7.54 10.83
N LYS A 65 -8.23 -8.68 10.87
CA LYS A 65 -8.86 -10.01 10.73
C LYS A 65 -9.84 -10.32 11.86
N GLU A 66 -9.56 -9.82 13.06
CA GLU A 66 -10.42 -9.94 14.24
C GLU A 66 -11.64 -9.00 14.20
N GLY A 67 -11.77 -8.18 13.14
CA GLY A 67 -12.89 -7.26 12.94
C GLY A 67 -12.75 -5.93 13.69
N VAL A 68 -11.55 -5.62 14.18
CA VAL A 68 -11.26 -4.32 14.81
C VAL A 68 -11.23 -3.24 13.74
N ASP A 69 -11.98 -2.16 13.99
CA ASP A 69 -11.98 -0.98 13.15
C ASP A 69 -10.69 -0.18 13.33
N LEU A 70 -9.74 -0.39 12.42
CA LEU A 70 -8.42 0.26 12.44
C LEU A 70 -8.50 1.78 12.31
N SER A 71 -9.59 2.35 11.80
CA SER A 71 -9.77 3.81 11.69
C SER A 71 -9.89 4.52 13.05
N LYS A 72 -10.16 3.76 14.11
CA LYS A 72 -10.32 4.25 15.50
C LYS A 72 -9.09 4.02 16.36
N VAL A 73 -8.05 3.37 15.83
CA VAL A 73 -6.80 3.17 16.54
C VAL A 73 -6.06 4.50 16.57
N GLN A 74 -5.80 5.04 17.77
CA GLN A 74 -5.01 6.26 17.91
C GLN A 74 -3.54 5.96 17.60
N TRP A 75 -3.10 6.45 16.45
CA TRP A 75 -1.71 6.38 16.02
C TRP A 75 -0.88 7.40 16.81
N VAL A 76 0.19 6.96 17.45
CA VAL A 76 1.24 7.87 17.93
C VAL A 76 2.14 8.15 16.74
N ALA A 77 1.97 9.31 16.12
CA ALA A 77 2.94 9.81 15.15
C ALA A 77 4.12 10.42 15.93
N GLU A 78 5.33 9.90 15.74
CA GLU A 78 6.58 10.58 16.11
C GLU A 78 6.94 11.66 15.10
#